data_AF-A0A9R1W590-F1
#
_entry.id   AF-A0A9R1W590-F1
#
_cell.length_a   1.000
_cell.length_b   1.000
_cell.length_c   1.000
_cell.angle_alpha   90.00
_cell.angle_beta   90.00
_cell.angle_gamma   90.00
#
_symmetry.space_group_name_H-M   'P 1'
#
loop_
_entity.id
_entity.type
_entity.pdbx_description
1 polymer ?
#
loop_
_entity_poly.entity_id
_entity_poly.type
_entity_poly.pdbx_seq_one_letter_code
_entity_poly.pdbx_strand_id
1 'polypeptide(L)'
;MVANKLTEKTEVVDNLKGKTEVVDTLKEKVVAIDDNLSACTLDYDRKAELIAFDETKSGVKGLVDAGITEVPRIFRLPSPENPNSDQKSPPEHSLPVINLEGIKEDPIRRKEVVKEIKDALGSWGFFQMVNHGVPISVMEEMKKGVLGFFEQDNEVKKHWYTRDSSGKTRVVYNSNFDLYSAPVTNWRDSFLCTMYPNPPQPDELPPQCRF
;
A
#
# COMPACT_ATOMS: atom_id res chain seq x y z
N MET A 1 -1.65 -8.51 -49.13
CA MET A 1 -1.88 -8.25 -47.69
C MET A 1 -1.25 -9.32 -46.79
N VAL A 2 -0.02 -9.80 -47.10
CA VAL A 2 0.63 -10.92 -46.38
C VAL A 2 2.03 -10.55 -45.85
N ALA A 3 2.56 -9.35 -46.16
CA ALA A 3 3.88 -8.93 -45.73
C ALA A 3 3.96 -8.40 -44.28
N ASN A 4 2.86 -7.90 -43.69
CA ASN A 4 2.88 -7.31 -42.34
C ASN A 4 2.82 -8.32 -41.19
N LYS A 5 2.44 -9.59 -41.44
CA LYS A 5 2.30 -10.60 -40.38
C LYS A 5 3.59 -11.35 -40.04
N LEU A 6 4.61 -11.29 -40.89
CA LEU A 6 5.91 -11.90 -40.59
C LEU A 6 6.79 -10.97 -39.74
N THR A 7 6.71 -9.65 -39.94
CA THR A 7 7.52 -8.67 -39.21
C THR A 7 7.16 -8.62 -37.72
N GLU A 8 5.87 -8.67 -37.37
CA GLU A 8 5.40 -8.75 -35.97
C GLU A 8 5.83 -10.05 -35.26
N LYS A 9 5.86 -11.18 -35.98
CA LYS A 9 6.28 -12.45 -35.38
C LYS A 9 7.77 -12.49 -35.07
N THR A 10 8.59 -11.87 -35.90
CA THR A 10 10.04 -11.80 -35.67
C THR A 10 10.38 -10.91 -34.48
N GLU A 11 9.74 -9.74 -34.35
CA GLU A 11 9.91 -8.85 -33.17
C GLU A 11 9.48 -9.51 -31.85
N VAL A 12 8.40 -10.29 -31.84
CA VAL A 12 7.93 -10.99 -30.63
C VAL A 12 8.91 -12.10 -30.22
N VAL A 13 9.50 -12.81 -31.19
CA VAL A 13 10.47 -13.88 -30.92
C VAL A 13 11.80 -13.30 -30.43
N ASP A 14 12.25 -12.18 -31.00
CA ASP A 14 13.47 -11.49 -30.55
C ASP A 14 13.30 -10.91 -29.13
N ASN A 15 12.12 -10.36 -28.80
CA ASN A 15 11.79 -9.90 -27.44
C ASN A 15 11.72 -11.05 -26.41
N LEU A 16 11.22 -12.22 -26.80
CA LEU A 16 11.19 -13.40 -25.93
C LEU A 16 12.59 -14.00 -25.71
N LYS A 17 13.43 -13.97 -26.74
CA LYS A 17 14.82 -14.43 -26.67
C LYS A 17 15.65 -13.54 -25.74
N GLY A 18 15.50 -12.20 -25.86
CA GLY A 18 16.12 -11.24 -24.94
C GLY A 18 15.65 -11.39 -23.49
N LYS A 19 14.36 -11.71 -23.25
CA LYS A 19 13.86 -12.00 -21.89
C LYS A 19 14.44 -13.28 -21.30
N THR A 20 14.59 -14.32 -22.11
CA THR A 20 15.12 -15.63 -21.65
C THR A 20 16.60 -15.50 -21.29
N GLU A 21 17.38 -14.79 -22.11
CA GLU A 21 18.81 -14.53 -21.89
C GLU A 21 19.05 -13.67 -20.63
N VAL A 22 18.18 -12.70 -20.35
CA VAL A 22 18.21 -11.92 -19.10
C VAL A 22 17.90 -12.78 -17.88
N VAL A 23 16.91 -13.68 -17.97
CA VAL A 23 16.53 -14.58 -16.87
C VAL A 23 17.63 -15.60 -16.58
N ASP A 24 18.28 -16.14 -17.60
CA ASP A 24 19.37 -17.11 -17.43
C ASP A 24 20.64 -16.42 -16.89
N THR A 25 20.92 -15.18 -17.32
CA THR A 25 21.97 -14.35 -16.72
C THR A 25 21.70 -14.03 -15.24
N LEU A 26 20.43 -13.83 -14.87
CA LEU A 26 20.05 -13.61 -13.47
C LEU A 26 20.21 -14.89 -12.64
N LYS A 27 19.88 -16.07 -13.19
CA LYS A 27 20.08 -17.36 -12.51
C LYS A 27 21.55 -17.68 -12.29
N GLU A 28 22.40 -17.49 -13.30
CA GLU A 28 23.85 -17.71 -13.15
C GLU A 28 24.47 -16.77 -12.11
N LYS A 29 24.03 -15.50 -12.07
CA LYS A 29 24.45 -14.56 -11.03
C LYS A 29 23.97 -14.96 -9.64
N VAL A 30 22.79 -15.56 -9.49
CA VAL A 30 22.28 -16.06 -8.21
C VAL A 30 23.07 -17.28 -7.73
N VAL A 31 23.40 -18.22 -8.61
CA VAL A 31 24.24 -19.38 -8.26
C VAL A 31 25.64 -18.96 -7.82
N ALA A 32 26.23 -17.96 -8.46
CA ALA A 32 27.55 -17.44 -8.08
C ALA A 32 27.55 -16.65 -6.75
N ILE A 33 26.39 -16.26 -6.22
CA ILE A 33 26.26 -15.53 -4.95
C ILE A 33 26.28 -16.48 -3.74
N ASP A 34 25.87 -17.74 -3.90
CA ASP A 34 25.80 -18.71 -2.79
C ASP A 34 27.18 -19.21 -2.32
N ASP A 35 28.18 -19.25 -3.21
CA ASP A 35 29.52 -19.79 -2.90
C ASP A 35 30.44 -18.81 -2.14
N ASN A 36 30.01 -17.58 -1.84
CA ASN A 36 30.86 -16.54 -1.26
C ASN A 36 30.39 -15.98 0.09
N LEU A 37 29.73 -16.83 0.88
CA LEU A 37 29.25 -16.53 2.24
C LEU A 37 30.41 -16.38 3.25
N SER A 38 31.23 -15.34 3.09
CA SER A 38 32.09 -14.79 4.16
C SER A 38 32.61 -13.36 3.91
N ALA A 39 32.29 -12.69 2.79
CA ALA A 39 32.76 -11.33 2.57
C ALA A 39 31.89 -10.54 1.56
N CYS A 40 30.76 -9.94 1.99
CA CYS A 40 30.01 -8.97 1.16
C CYS A 40 29.04 -8.07 1.98
N THR A 41 29.56 -7.18 2.83
CA THR A 41 28.89 -5.92 3.19
C THR A 41 29.47 -4.76 2.38
N LEU A 42 29.62 -4.96 1.07
CA LEU A 42 30.08 -3.94 0.13
C LEU A 42 28.94 -3.63 -0.84
N ASP A 43 28.47 -2.39 -0.75
CA ASP A 43 27.65 -1.64 -1.72
C ASP A 43 26.14 -1.97 -1.83
N TYR A 44 25.43 -1.94 -0.70
CA TYR A 44 23.97 -1.79 -0.76
C TYR A 44 23.60 -0.33 -1.05
N ASP A 45 23.29 -0.02 -2.31
CA ASP A 45 22.72 1.28 -2.69
C ASP A 45 21.19 1.29 -2.50
N ARG A 46 20.77 1.70 -1.30
CA ARG A 46 19.35 1.88 -0.96
C ARG A 46 18.65 2.82 -1.95
N LYS A 47 19.32 3.89 -2.40
CA LYS A 47 18.71 4.89 -3.28
C LYS A 47 18.40 4.30 -4.65
N ALA A 48 19.31 3.51 -5.21
CA ALA A 48 19.07 2.79 -6.46
C ALA A 48 17.89 1.82 -6.34
N GLU A 49 17.78 1.06 -5.23
CA GLU A 49 16.65 0.14 -5.02
C GLU A 49 15.30 0.90 -4.89
N LEU A 50 15.28 2.04 -4.19
CA LEU A 50 14.06 2.88 -4.11
C LEU A 50 13.62 3.39 -5.48
N ILE A 51 14.57 3.87 -6.30
CA ILE A 51 14.29 4.36 -7.66
C ILE A 51 13.74 3.21 -8.51
N ALA A 52 14.42 2.06 -8.53
CA ALA A 52 13.98 0.90 -9.29
C ALA A 52 12.57 0.44 -8.88
N PHE A 53 12.29 0.39 -7.57
CA PHE A 53 10.96 0.09 -7.04
C PHE A 53 9.91 1.10 -7.50
N ASP A 54 10.21 2.40 -7.39
CA ASP A 54 9.30 3.48 -7.76
C ASP A 54 8.99 3.51 -9.27
N GLU A 55 10.00 3.27 -10.11
CA GLU A 55 9.86 3.22 -11.57
C GLU A 55 8.91 2.11 -12.04
N THR A 56 8.79 1.02 -11.27
CA THR A 56 7.81 -0.03 -11.58
C THR A 56 6.37 0.48 -11.52
N LYS A 57 6.09 1.49 -10.69
CA LYS A 57 4.75 2.03 -10.40
C LYS A 57 3.69 0.98 -10.06
N SER A 58 4.13 -0.20 -9.65
CA SER A 58 3.28 -1.38 -9.40
C SER A 58 3.08 -1.62 -7.90
N GLY A 59 3.88 -0.94 -7.09
CA GLY A 59 3.82 -1.00 -5.63
C GLY A 59 4.14 -2.37 -5.04
N VAL A 60 3.85 -2.49 -3.76
CA VAL A 60 4.08 -3.70 -2.97
C VAL A 60 3.19 -4.85 -3.45
N LYS A 61 1.93 -4.58 -3.83
CA LYS A 61 1.08 -5.62 -4.43
C LYS A 61 1.69 -6.17 -5.72
N GLY A 62 2.29 -5.31 -6.56
CA GLY A 62 2.99 -5.76 -7.76
C GLY A 62 4.16 -6.71 -7.48
N LEU A 63 4.88 -6.52 -6.36
CA LEU A 63 5.92 -7.45 -5.92
C LEU A 63 5.31 -8.80 -5.47
N VAL A 64 4.25 -8.75 -4.65
CA VAL A 64 3.55 -9.94 -4.18
C VAL A 64 2.99 -10.77 -5.33
N ASP A 65 2.31 -10.11 -6.28
CA ASP A 65 1.71 -10.76 -7.46
C ASP A 65 2.78 -11.36 -8.39
N ALA A 66 3.99 -10.80 -8.41
CA ALA A 66 5.14 -11.36 -9.13
C ALA A 66 5.75 -12.59 -8.44
N GLY A 67 5.27 -12.96 -7.26
CA GLY A 67 5.71 -14.17 -6.55
C GLY A 67 7.13 -14.07 -6.00
N ILE A 68 7.54 -12.88 -5.55
CA ILE A 68 8.85 -12.72 -4.90
C ILE A 68 9.01 -13.71 -3.74
N THR A 69 10.18 -14.31 -3.62
CA THR A 69 10.49 -15.25 -2.52
C THR A 69 11.14 -14.56 -1.33
N GLU A 70 11.64 -13.34 -1.53
CA GLU A 70 12.41 -12.57 -0.56
C GLU A 70 11.95 -11.12 -0.53
N VAL A 71 11.65 -10.60 0.66
CA VAL A 71 11.26 -9.19 0.84
C VAL A 71 12.45 -8.27 0.47
N PRO A 72 12.32 -7.29 -0.43
CA PRO A 72 13.41 -6.39 -0.80
C PRO A 72 14.00 -5.61 0.40
N ARG A 73 15.28 -5.25 0.34
CA ARG A 73 16.01 -4.72 1.52
C ARG A 73 15.48 -3.36 1.95
N ILE A 74 14.91 -2.57 1.05
CA ILE A 74 14.25 -1.28 1.37
C ILE A 74 13.10 -1.41 2.39
N PHE A 75 12.46 -2.59 2.50
CA PHE A 75 11.35 -2.85 3.43
C PHE A 75 11.76 -3.62 4.69
N ARG A 76 12.99 -4.10 4.74
CA ARG A 76 13.51 -4.78 5.93
C ARG A 76 13.85 -3.72 6.95
N LEU A 77 13.25 -3.83 8.14
CA LEU A 77 13.68 -2.99 9.25
C LEU A 77 15.17 -3.30 9.51
N PRO A 78 16.04 -2.27 9.59
CA PRO A 78 17.40 -2.49 10.04
C PRO A 78 17.31 -3.18 11.39
N SER A 79 17.98 -4.34 11.50
CA SER A 79 17.76 -5.32 12.56
C SER A 79 17.51 -4.62 13.90
N PRO A 80 16.34 -4.79 14.51
CA PRO A 80 16.19 -4.32 15.86
C PRO A 80 17.05 -5.21 16.76
N GLU A 81 17.80 -4.61 17.69
CA GLU A 81 17.70 -5.10 19.05
C GLU A 81 16.19 -5.17 19.33
N ASN A 82 15.58 -6.36 19.16
CA ASN A 82 14.13 -6.55 19.27
C ASN A 82 13.64 -5.88 20.55
N PRO A 83 12.95 -4.73 20.53
CA PRO A 83 12.45 -4.13 21.77
C PRO A 83 11.34 -5.01 22.38
N ASN A 84 10.82 -5.96 21.58
CA ASN A 84 9.63 -6.76 21.87
C ASN A 84 9.90 -8.27 21.93
N SER A 85 11.14 -8.77 21.81
CA SER A 85 11.37 -10.24 21.86
C SER A 85 11.12 -10.84 23.24
N ASP A 86 11.13 -10.02 24.29
CA ASP A 86 10.88 -10.42 25.68
C ASP A 86 9.67 -9.72 26.33
N GLN A 87 8.85 -9.00 25.55
CA GLN A 87 7.63 -8.42 26.11
C GLN A 87 6.61 -9.53 26.36
N LYS A 88 6.45 -9.91 27.64
CA LYS A 88 5.22 -10.53 28.12
C LYS A 88 4.05 -9.77 27.52
N SER A 89 3.09 -10.49 26.93
CA SER A 89 1.85 -9.89 26.45
C SER A 89 1.36 -8.90 27.50
N PRO A 90 1.19 -7.61 27.18
CA PRO A 90 0.63 -6.67 28.13
C PRO A 90 -0.70 -7.23 28.65
N PRO A 91 -1.13 -6.87 29.87
CA PRO A 91 -2.45 -7.26 30.37
C PRO A 91 -3.49 -6.98 29.29
N GLU A 92 -4.51 -7.84 29.21
CA GLU A 92 -5.59 -7.72 28.24
C GLU A 92 -6.39 -6.44 28.52
N HIS A 93 -5.89 -5.32 28.02
CA HIS A 93 -6.57 -4.06 28.12
C HIS A 93 -7.45 -3.92 26.88
N SER A 94 -8.77 -3.99 27.08
CA SER A 94 -9.73 -3.73 26.02
C SER A 94 -9.74 -2.26 25.66
N LEU A 95 -9.58 -1.95 24.38
CA LEU A 95 -9.75 -0.58 23.88
C LEU A 95 -11.13 -0.04 24.22
N PRO A 96 -11.27 1.24 24.58
CA PRO A 96 -12.57 1.84 24.82
C PRO A 96 -13.48 1.69 23.59
N VAL A 97 -14.70 1.21 23.80
CA VAL A 97 -15.74 1.12 22.78
C VAL A 97 -16.86 2.08 23.17
N ILE A 98 -17.14 3.06 22.32
CA ILE A 98 -18.12 4.11 22.56
C ILE A 98 -19.35 3.88 21.69
N ASN A 99 -20.51 3.72 22.31
CA ASN A 99 -21.79 3.50 21.63
C ASN A 99 -22.49 4.84 21.35
N LEU A 100 -22.70 5.18 20.08
CA LEU A 100 -23.39 6.42 19.69
C LEU A 100 -24.91 6.30 19.58
N GLU A 101 -25.50 5.17 19.93
CA GLU A 101 -26.95 5.00 19.93
C GLU A 101 -27.63 6.00 20.89
N GLY A 102 -28.72 6.61 20.43
CA GLY A 102 -29.54 7.52 21.24
C GLY A 102 -29.00 8.95 21.39
N ILE A 103 -27.82 9.29 20.84
CA ILE A 103 -27.21 10.62 21.06
C ILE A 103 -27.96 11.77 20.40
N LYS A 104 -28.83 11.49 19.42
CA LYS A 104 -29.64 12.50 18.73
C LYS A 104 -30.95 12.75 19.47
N GLU A 105 -31.44 11.73 20.14
CA GLU A 105 -32.74 11.68 20.81
C GLU A 105 -32.64 12.13 22.27
N ASP A 106 -31.58 11.74 22.99
CA ASP A 106 -31.40 12.01 24.41
C ASP A 106 -30.20 12.94 24.71
N PRO A 107 -30.46 14.19 25.16
CA PRO A 107 -29.41 15.12 25.60
C PRO A 107 -28.56 14.62 26.79
N ILE A 108 -29.10 13.76 27.65
CA ILE A 108 -28.35 13.16 28.77
C ILE A 108 -27.36 12.15 28.22
N ARG A 109 -27.83 11.18 27.42
CA ARG A 109 -26.95 10.24 26.69
C ARG A 109 -25.86 10.96 25.91
N ARG A 110 -26.19 12.03 25.19
CA ARG A 110 -25.18 12.83 24.47
C ARG A 110 -24.08 13.38 25.38
N LYS A 111 -24.43 13.89 26.57
CA LYS A 111 -23.44 14.38 27.54
C LYS A 111 -22.56 13.24 28.08
N GLU A 112 -23.13 12.07 28.31
CA GLU A 112 -22.38 10.88 28.74
C GLU A 112 -21.37 10.44 27.68
N VAL A 113 -21.79 10.32 26.42
CA VAL A 113 -20.89 10.00 25.29
C VAL A 113 -19.76 11.01 25.16
N VAL A 114 -20.05 12.31 25.26
CA VAL A 114 -19.01 13.35 25.19
C VAL A 114 -17.98 13.17 26.32
N LYS A 115 -18.44 12.78 27.51
CA LYS A 115 -17.54 12.46 28.63
C LYS A 115 -16.72 11.19 28.34
N GLU A 116 -17.34 10.11 27.87
CA GLU A 116 -16.66 8.87 27.47
C GLU A 116 -15.56 9.14 26.43
N ILE A 117 -15.84 9.96 25.40
CA ILE A 117 -14.86 10.36 24.38
C ILE A 117 -13.70 11.12 25.01
N LYS A 118 -14.00 12.10 25.88
CA LYS A 118 -12.96 12.88 26.56
C LYS A 118 -12.06 11.99 27.42
N ASP A 119 -12.65 11.07 28.17
CA ASP A 119 -11.93 10.15 29.04
C ASP A 119 -11.08 9.17 28.22
N ALA A 120 -11.61 8.63 27.11
CA ALA A 120 -10.86 7.76 26.20
C ALA A 120 -9.70 8.49 25.51
N LEU A 121 -9.91 9.72 25.03
CA LEU A 121 -8.82 10.52 24.46
C LEU A 121 -7.75 10.88 25.49
N GLY A 122 -8.14 11.14 26.74
CA GLY A 122 -7.20 11.47 27.81
C GLY A 122 -6.39 10.29 28.34
N SER A 123 -6.95 9.08 28.32
CA SER A 123 -6.30 7.87 28.85
C SER A 123 -5.64 7.00 27.78
N TRP A 124 -6.29 6.84 26.62
CA TRP A 124 -5.85 5.98 25.53
C TRP A 124 -5.32 6.77 24.33
N GLY A 125 -5.88 7.95 24.06
CA GLY A 125 -5.62 8.71 22.82
C GLY A 125 -6.36 8.16 21.59
N PHE A 126 -7.09 7.04 21.74
CA PHE A 126 -7.90 6.41 20.68
C PHE A 126 -9.03 5.57 21.27
N PHE A 127 -10.06 5.29 20.47
CA PHE A 127 -11.22 4.49 20.84
C PHE A 127 -11.89 3.90 19.60
N GLN A 128 -12.71 2.88 19.80
CA GLN A 128 -13.62 2.35 18.78
C GLN A 128 -15.01 2.95 18.97
N MET A 129 -15.75 3.07 17.87
CA MET A 129 -17.09 3.66 17.88
C MET A 129 -18.08 2.70 17.22
N VAL A 130 -19.23 2.48 17.86
CA VAL A 130 -20.31 1.61 17.36
C VAL A 130 -21.62 2.38 17.31
N ASN A 131 -22.58 1.89 16.52
CA ASN A 131 -23.88 2.54 16.29
C ASN A 131 -23.74 4.02 15.86
N HIS A 132 -22.71 4.33 15.08
CA HIS A 132 -22.38 5.67 14.60
C HIS A 132 -23.35 6.21 13.53
N GLY A 133 -24.33 5.42 13.11
CA GLY A 133 -25.37 5.82 12.16
C GLY A 133 -24.94 5.83 10.68
N VAL A 134 -23.72 5.39 10.36
CA VAL A 134 -23.32 5.14 8.97
C VAL A 134 -23.82 3.73 8.59
N PRO A 135 -24.62 3.57 7.52
CA PRO A 135 -25.14 2.27 7.13
C PRO A 135 -24.02 1.26 6.86
N ILE A 136 -24.21 0.01 7.29
CA ILE A 136 -23.25 -1.08 7.04
C ILE A 136 -23.02 -1.27 5.54
N SER A 137 -24.07 -1.17 4.72
CA SER A 137 -23.95 -1.28 3.26
C SER A 137 -22.96 -0.29 2.67
N VAL A 138 -22.96 0.96 3.12
CA VAL A 138 -22.03 2.01 2.65
C VAL A 138 -20.58 1.65 2.98
N MET A 139 -20.33 1.12 4.18
CA MET A 139 -18.98 0.69 4.58
C MET A 139 -18.51 -0.52 3.76
N GLU A 140 -19.40 -1.48 3.47
CA GLU A 140 -19.07 -2.64 2.65
C GLU A 140 -18.85 -2.28 1.18
N GLU A 141 -19.64 -1.37 0.62
CA GLU A 141 -19.44 -0.83 -0.73
C GLU A 141 -18.11 -0.07 -0.84
N MET A 142 -17.76 0.74 0.15
CA MET A 142 -16.46 1.42 0.21
C MET A 142 -15.30 0.41 0.22
N LYS A 143 -15.35 -0.62 1.08
CA LYS A 143 -14.33 -1.67 1.12
C LYS A 143 -14.23 -2.38 -0.23
N LYS A 144 -15.37 -2.75 -0.81
CA LYS A 144 -15.43 -3.43 -2.12
C LYS A 144 -14.80 -2.57 -3.22
N GLY A 145 -15.01 -1.27 -3.21
CA GLY A 145 -14.42 -0.37 -4.20
C GLY A 145 -12.91 -0.25 -4.12
N VAL A 146 -12.40 -0.04 -2.90
CA VAL A 146 -10.95 0.05 -2.66
C VAL A 146 -10.27 -1.28 -3.00
N LEU A 147 -10.83 -2.41 -2.54
CA LEU A 147 -10.31 -3.73 -2.91
C LEU A 147 -10.36 -3.95 -4.42
N GLY A 148 -11.49 -3.61 -5.06
CA GLY A 148 -11.67 -3.70 -6.50
C GLY A 148 -10.64 -2.88 -7.28
N PHE A 149 -10.26 -1.70 -6.79
CA PHE A 149 -9.18 -0.89 -7.36
C PHE A 149 -7.83 -1.61 -7.27
N PHE A 150 -7.46 -2.14 -6.10
CA PHE A 150 -6.16 -2.80 -5.92
C PHE A 150 -6.02 -4.11 -6.70
N GLU A 151 -7.12 -4.83 -6.92
CA GLU A 151 -7.17 -6.07 -7.72
C GLU A 151 -7.15 -5.84 -9.24
N GLN A 152 -7.16 -4.59 -9.72
CA GLN A 152 -6.96 -4.33 -11.15
C GLN A 152 -5.54 -4.65 -11.60
N ASP A 153 -5.39 -4.91 -12.90
CA ASP A 153 -4.09 -5.01 -13.57
C ASP A 153 -3.21 -3.78 -13.29
N ASN A 154 -1.92 -4.01 -13.11
CA ASN A 154 -0.97 -2.94 -12.79
C ASN A 154 -0.96 -1.83 -13.84
N GLU A 155 -1.13 -2.14 -15.13
CA GLU A 155 -1.22 -1.13 -16.20
C GLU A 155 -2.40 -0.18 -16.01
N VAL A 156 -3.53 -0.66 -15.49
CA VAL A 156 -4.69 0.19 -15.21
C VAL A 156 -4.41 1.06 -13.99
N LYS A 157 -3.88 0.49 -12.89
CA LYS A 157 -3.56 1.24 -11.66
C LYS A 157 -2.49 2.31 -11.87
N LYS A 158 -1.51 2.06 -12.75
CA LYS A 158 -0.43 3.01 -13.10
C LYS A 158 -0.93 4.37 -13.58
N HIS A 159 -2.13 4.44 -14.17
CA HIS A 159 -2.75 5.71 -14.57
C HIS A 159 -3.03 6.65 -13.39
N TRP A 160 -3.22 6.08 -12.21
CA TRP A 160 -3.47 6.80 -10.96
C TRP A 160 -2.18 7.03 -10.16
N TYR A 161 -1.05 6.49 -10.64
CA TYR A 161 0.21 6.55 -9.92
C TYR A 161 0.80 7.96 -9.96
N THR A 162 1.00 8.56 -8.78
CA THR A 162 1.61 9.88 -8.69
C THR A 162 2.36 10.08 -7.38
N ARG A 163 3.47 10.81 -7.46
CA ARG A 163 4.18 11.39 -6.32
C ARG A 163 4.00 12.90 -6.22
N ASP A 164 3.19 13.49 -7.10
CA ASP A 164 2.89 14.92 -7.05
C ASP A 164 2.02 15.23 -5.82
N SER A 165 2.62 15.92 -4.85
CA SER A 165 1.96 16.39 -3.64
C SER A 165 1.39 17.81 -3.79
N SER A 166 1.35 18.38 -5.00
CA SER A 166 0.85 19.74 -5.24
C SER A 166 -0.65 19.92 -4.99
N GLY A 167 -1.38 18.81 -4.81
CA GLY A 167 -2.84 18.81 -4.63
C GLY A 167 -3.62 19.03 -5.93
N LYS A 168 -2.96 19.10 -7.09
CA LYS A 168 -3.62 19.19 -8.41
C LYS A 168 -4.39 17.93 -8.75
N THR A 169 -3.89 16.77 -8.32
CA THR A 169 -4.58 15.48 -8.46
C THR A 169 -5.34 15.19 -7.18
N ARG A 170 -6.64 14.88 -7.31
CA ARG A 170 -7.50 14.57 -6.16
C ARG A 170 -7.43 13.11 -5.72
N VAL A 171 -7.02 12.23 -6.63
CA VAL A 171 -6.78 10.83 -6.37
C VAL A 171 -5.30 10.54 -6.53
N VAL A 172 -4.72 9.90 -5.53
CA VAL A 172 -3.31 9.50 -5.51
C VAL A 172 -3.22 8.03 -5.20
N TYR A 173 -2.58 7.28 -6.09
CA TYR A 173 -2.09 5.93 -5.83
C TYR A 173 -0.57 5.96 -5.79
N ASN A 174 0.03 5.44 -4.72
CA ASN A 174 1.47 5.20 -4.65
C ASN A 174 1.83 4.26 -3.50
N SER A 175 3.10 3.90 -3.41
CA SER A 175 3.66 3.19 -2.26
C SER A 175 4.57 4.14 -1.50
N ASN A 176 4.24 4.37 -0.23
CA ASN A 176 4.91 5.30 0.68
C ASN A 176 4.99 6.73 0.11
N PHE A 177 4.20 7.66 0.67
CA PHE A 177 4.21 9.06 0.23
C PHE A 177 5.57 9.74 0.49
N ASP A 178 6.31 9.25 1.48
CA ASP A 178 7.61 9.71 1.97
C ASP A 178 8.78 8.81 1.52
N LEU A 179 8.61 8.00 0.46
CA LEU A 179 9.57 6.95 0.03
C LEU A 179 11.04 7.39 0.05
N TYR A 180 11.33 8.60 -0.44
CA TYR A 180 12.71 9.09 -0.59
C TYR A 180 13.27 9.79 0.65
N SER A 181 12.42 10.16 1.61
CA SER A 181 12.83 10.86 2.85
C SER A 181 12.78 9.95 4.08
N ALA A 182 11.97 8.91 4.06
CA ALA A 182 11.81 8.00 5.18
C ALA A 182 13.06 7.10 5.36
N PRO A 183 13.49 6.86 6.61
CA PRO A 183 14.63 5.97 6.90
C PRO A 183 14.29 4.50 6.63
N VAL A 184 13.01 4.15 6.67
CA VAL A 184 12.47 2.80 6.42
C VAL A 184 11.26 2.89 5.50
N THR A 185 11.05 1.89 4.66
CA THR A 185 9.91 1.83 3.75
C THR A 185 8.87 0.85 4.29
N ASN A 186 7.59 1.22 4.32
CA ASN A 186 6.52 0.32 4.77
C ASN A 186 6.13 -0.67 3.67
N TRP A 187 5.85 -1.92 4.04
CA TRP A 187 5.25 -2.93 3.18
C TRP A 187 3.76 -2.64 2.94
N ARG A 188 3.47 -1.57 2.17
CA ARG A 188 2.12 -1.04 1.97
C ARG A 188 2.00 -0.27 0.65
N ASP A 189 0.83 -0.39 0.04
CA ASP A 189 0.33 0.53 -0.98
C ASP A 189 -0.77 1.43 -0.43
N SER A 190 -0.86 2.65 -0.96
CA SER A 190 -1.78 3.69 -0.49
C SER A 190 -2.65 4.19 -1.63
N PHE A 191 -3.94 4.35 -1.33
CA PHE A 191 -4.91 5.08 -2.13
C PHE A 191 -5.42 6.24 -1.29
N LEU A 192 -5.25 7.47 -1.78
CA LEU A 192 -5.69 8.69 -1.13
C LEU A 192 -6.66 9.42 -2.06
N CYS A 193 -7.76 9.90 -1.49
CA CYS A 193 -8.74 10.71 -2.21
C CYS A 193 -9.11 11.95 -1.38
N THR A 194 -8.82 13.14 -1.93
CA THR A 194 -9.14 14.41 -1.29
C THR A 194 -10.61 14.77 -1.52
N MET A 195 -11.44 14.61 -0.48
CA MET A 195 -12.90 14.81 -0.55
C MET A 195 -13.36 16.23 -0.15
N TYR A 196 -12.53 16.98 0.58
CA TYR A 196 -12.85 18.31 1.10
C TYR A 196 -11.87 19.36 0.54
N PRO A 197 -12.30 20.61 0.26
CA PRO A 197 -13.66 21.16 0.40
C PRO A 197 -14.62 20.72 -0.71
N ASN A 198 -14.09 20.31 -1.86
CA ASN A 198 -14.87 19.90 -3.01
C ASN A 198 -14.48 18.47 -3.39
N PRO A 199 -15.40 17.50 -3.32
CA PRO A 199 -15.10 16.12 -3.71
C PRO A 199 -14.82 16.02 -5.21
N PRO A 200 -14.06 14.99 -5.65
CA PRO A 200 -13.92 14.66 -7.06
C PRO A 200 -15.28 14.34 -7.67
N GLN A 201 -15.47 14.73 -8.92
CA GLN A 201 -16.56 14.26 -9.75
C GLN A 201 -16.42 12.75 -9.97
N PRO A 202 -17.52 12.01 -10.23
CA PRO A 202 -17.45 10.57 -10.40
C PRO A 202 -16.46 10.11 -11.46
N ASP A 203 -16.29 10.84 -12.56
CA ASP A 203 -15.35 10.54 -13.63
C ASP A 203 -13.87 10.74 -13.24
N GLU A 204 -13.60 11.56 -12.21
CA GLU A 204 -12.28 11.75 -11.62
C GLU A 204 -11.90 10.66 -10.61
N LEU A 205 -12.80 9.71 -10.32
CA LEU A 205 -12.55 8.54 -9.48
C LEU A 205 -12.29 7.29 -10.34
N PRO A 206 -11.51 6.31 -9.84
CA PRO A 206 -11.44 4.99 -10.47
C PRO A 206 -12.84 4.39 -10.60
N PRO A 207 -13.19 3.72 -11.71
CA PRO A 207 -14.52 3.15 -11.92
C PRO A 207 -15.04 2.29 -10.76
N GLN A 208 -14.15 1.54 -10.11
CA GLN A 208 -14.43 0.68 -8.97
C GLN A 208 -14.83 1.46 -7.71
N CYS A 209 -14.57 2.77 -7.65
CA CYS A 209 -14.81 3.61 -6.49
C CYS A 209 -15.98 4.60 -6.69
N ARG A 210 -16.81 4.44 -7.73
CA ARG A 210 -17.89 5.38 -8.13
C ARG A 210 -19.27 5.02 -7.58
N PHE A 211 -19.37 4.52 -6.35
CA PHE A 211 -20.65 4.13 -5.74
C PHE A 211 -21.40 5.33 -5.14
#